data_AF-A0A8T6T0E2-F1
#
_entry.id   AF-A0A8T6T0E2-F1
#
_cell.length_a   1.000
_cell.length_b   1.000
_cell.length_c   1.000
_cell.angle_alpha   90.00
_cell.angle_beta   90.00
_cell.angle_gamma   90.00
#
_symmetry.space_group_name_H-M   'P 1'
#
loop_
_entity.id
_entity.type
_entity.pdbx_description
1 polymer ?
#
loop_
_entity_poly.entity_id
_entity_poly.type
_entity_poly.pdbx_seq_one_letter_code
_entity_poly.pdbx_strand_id
1 'polypeptide(L)'
;VGEGGLVVEVDATTLEASRVRPYTPRTEDLLGVGWHPEGDKALIVGEEGIAYLYRLGVFTQQRVDTNKYLLDVEWNPMGDEAIVVGESGTLLLYAPKVSPQNR
;
A
#
# COMPACT_ATOMS: atom_id res chain seq x y z
N VAL A 1 -1.78 9.21 3.92
CA VAL A 1 -2.99 8.70 3.23
C VAL A 1 -4.22 9.14 4.02
N GLY A 2 -5.44 9.09 3.48
CA GLY A 2 -6.63 9.49 4.21
C GLY A 2 -7.91 9.51 3.38
N GLU A 3 -8.87 10.34 3.82
CA GLU A 3 -10.25 10.35 3.33
C GLU A 3 -10.38 10.44 1.80
N GLY A 4 -11.32 9.69 1.24
CA GLY A 4 -11.65 9.79 -0.18
C GLY A 4 -10.49 9.39 -1.09
N GLY A 5 -9.69 8.40 -0.69
CA GLY A 5 -8.49 8.00 -1.43
C GLY A 5 -7.37 9.03 -1.45
N LEU A 6 -7.27 9.93 -0.45
CA LEU A 6 -6.24 10.97 -0.44
C LEU A 6 -4.85 10.39 -0.22
N VAL A 7 -3.94 10.74 -1.14
CA VAL A 7 -2.51 10.58 -0.96
C VAL A 7 -1.84 11.95 -1.11
N VAL A 8 -0.92 12.24 -0.19
CA VAL A 8 -0.06 13.41 -0.25
C VAL A 8 1.35 12.86 -0.32
N GLU A 9 2.07 13.23 -1.37
CA GLU A 9 3.49 12.97 -1.51
C GLU A 9 4.25 14.21 -1.06
N VAL A 10 5.22 14.01 -0.18
CA VAL A 10 6.08 15.08 0.32
C VAL A 10 7.46 14.82 -0.23
N ASP A 11 8.00 15.80 -0.95
CA ASP A 11 9.37 15.75 -1.42
C ASP A 11 10.31 15.86 -0.20
N ALA A 12 11.19 14.87 -0.03
CA ALA A 12 12.07 14.81 1.14
C ALA A 12 13.17 15.90 1.12
N THR A 13 13.44 16.51 -0.03
CA THR A 13 14.48 17.54 -0.22
C THR A 13 13.93 18.96 -0.08
N THR A 14 12.74 19.22 -0.63
CA THR A 14 12.11 20.55 -0.59
C THR A 14 11.07 20.69 0.51
N LEU A 15 10.59 19.58 1.07
CA LEU A 15 9.44 19.49 1.98
C LEU A 15 8.14 20.02 1.38
N GLU A 16 8.08 20.15 0.05
CA GLU A 16 6.86 20.53 -0.64
C GLU A 16 5.89 19.34 -0.72
N ALA A 17 4.63 19.62 -0.46
CA ALA A 17 3.56 18.63 -0.52
C ALA A 17 2.80 18.75 -1.84
N SER A 18 2.70 17.65 -2.56
CA SER A 18 1.86 17.52 -3.75
C SER A 18 0.76 16.49 -3.51
N ARG A 19 -0.45 16.77 -4.04
CA ARG A 19 -1.54 15.79 -4.03
C ARG A 19 -1.33 14.82 -5.18
N VAL A 20 -1.29 13.54 -4.86
CA VAL A 20 -1.27 12.44 -5.83
C VAL A 20 -2.43 11.52 -5.49
N ARG A 21 -3.02 10.86 -6.49
CA ARG A 21 -4.10 9.89 -6.23
C ARG A 21 -3.93 8.66 -7.12
N PRO A 22 -4.21 7.46 -6.60
CA PRO A 22 -4.49 6.34 -7.48
C PRO A 22 -5.64 6.74 -8.40
N TYR A 23 -5.54 6.38 -9.68
CA TYR A 23 -6.67 6.53 -10.60
C TYR A 23 -7.69 5.43 -10.28
N THR A 24 -8.50 5.67 -9.25
CA THR A 24 -9.60 4.78 -8.85
C THR A 24 -10.92 5.54 -8.98
N PRO A 25 -11.98 4.92 -9.54
CA PRO A 25 -13.32 5.51 -9.55
C PRO A 25 -13.96 5.54 -8.16
N ARG A 26 -13.28 5.01 -7.14
CA ARG A 26 -13.83 4.83 -5.80
C ARG A 26 -13.27 5.82 -4.79
N THR A 27 -14.09 6.15 -3.79
CA THR A 27 -13.87 7.21 -2.80
C THR A 27 -13.68 6.65 -1.38
N GLU A 28 -13.32 5.39 -1.22
CA GLU A 28 -13.10 4.83 0.12
C GLU A 28 -11.78 5.32 0.74
N ASP A 29 -11.69 5.19 2.05
CA ASP A 29 -10.59 5.74 2.82
C ASP A 29 -9.34 4.85 2.75
N LEU A 30 -8.18 5.50 2.66
CA LEU A 30 -6.88 4.84 2.79
C LEU A 30 -6.39 5.02 4.23
N LEU A 31 -6.22 3.91 4.93
CA LEU A 31 -6.08 3.87 6.38
C LEU A 31 -4.63 3.60 6.82
N GLY A 32 -3.85 2.88 6.00
CA GLY A 32 -2.49 2.47 6.34
C GLY A 32 -1.51 2.64 5.18
N VAL A 33 -0.25 2.89 5.50
CA VAL A 33 0.86 2.91 4.55
C VAL A 33 2.14 2.38 5.19
N GLY A 34 2.77 1.41 4.54
CA GLY A 34 4.07 0.88 4.91
C GLY A 34 5.06 1.10 3.78
N TRP A 35 6.12 1.88 4.04
CA TRP A 35 7.23 2.03 3.10
C TRP A 35 8.15 0.81 3.17
N HIS A 36 8.56 0.33 2.00
CA HIS A 36 9.61 -0.67 1.92
C HIS A 36 10.91 -0.10 2.51
N PRO A 37 11.76 -0.92 3.16
CA PRO A 37 12.98 -0.44 3.83
C PRO A 37 13.94 0.35 2.92
N GLU A 38 13.98 0.04 1.62
CA GLU A 38 14.81 0.77 0.64
C GLU A 38 14.19 2.10 0.17
N GLY A 39 12.96 2.42 0.59
CA GLY A 39 12.25 3.67 0.23
C GLY A 39 11.77 3.73 -1.23
N ASP A 40 11.91 2.65 -2.00
CA ASP A 40 11.63 2.60 -3.43
C ASP A 40 10.15 2.35 -3.79
N LYS A 41 9.36 1.88 -2.81
CA LYS A 41 7.94 1.55 -2.94
C LYS A 41 7.24 1.64 -1.58
N ALA A 42 5.91 1.74 -1.62
CA ALA A 42 5.07 1.61 -0.44
C ALA A 42 3.85 0.73 -0.73
N LEU A 43 3.39 -0.02 0.28
CA LEU A 43 2.11 -0.69 0.23
C LEU A 43 1.11 0.16 1.03
N ILE A 44 0.01 0.51 0.37
CA ILE A 44 -1.03 1.39 0.89
C ILE A 44 -2.32 0.59 0.97
N VAL A 45 -3.02 0.66 2.09
CA VAL A 45 -4.23 -0.13 2.35
C VAL A 45 -5.38 0.72 2.87
N GLY A 46 -6.60 0.21 2.77
CA GLY A 46 -7.79 0.96 3.16
C GLY A 46 -9.03 0.11 3.38
N GLU A 47 -10.18 0.77 3.34
CA GLU A 47 -11.49 0.14 3.45
C GLU A 47 -11.77 -0.82 2.28
N GLU A 48 -12.78 -1.68 2.44
CA GLU A 48 -13.27 -2.58 1.39
C GLU A 48 -12.18 -3.43 0.70
N GLY A 49 -11.14 -3.80 1.45
CA GLY A 49 -10.03 -4.62 0.95
C GLY A 49 -9.10 -3.89 -0.03
N ILE A 50 -9.08 -2.55 -0.03
CA ILE A 50 -8.19 -1.79 -0.90
C ILE A 50 -6.73 -2.05 -0.53
N ALA A 51 -5.92 -2.39 -1.54
CA ALA A 51 -4.48 -2.41 -1.46
C ALA A 51 -3.84 -1.89 -2.76
N TYR A 52 -2.89 -0.97 -2.65
CA TYR A 52 -2.10 -0.42 -3.75
C TYR A 52 -0.61 -0.58 -3.46
N LEU A 53 0.15 -1.00 -4.47
CA LEU A 53 1.59 -0.82 -4.49
C LEU A 53 1.90 0.52 -5.15
N TYR A 54 2.49 1.44 -4.40
CA TYR A 54 3.01 2.71 -4.89
C TYR A 54 4.48 2.57 -5.27
N ARG A 55 4.86 3.01 -6.47
CA ARG A 55 6.25 3.06 -6.94
C ARG A 55 6.38 4.15 -8.01
N LEU A 56 7.32 5.08 -7.82
CA LEU A 56 7.66 6.12 -8.80
C LEU A 56 6.43 6.90 -9.33
N GLY A 57 5.56 7.38 -8.44
CA GLY A 57 4.34 8.10 -8.84
C GLY A 57 3.18 7.22 -9.31
N VAL A 58 3.39 5.91 -9.46
CA VAL A 58 2.40 4.98 -10.01
C VAL A 58 1.80 4.12 -8.91
N PHE A 59 0.48 4.03 -8.90
CA PHE A 59 -0.29 3.14 -8.02
C PHE A 59 -0.73 1.91 -8.82
N THR A 60 -0.37 0.73 -8.35
CA THR A 60 -0.80 -0.55 -8.93
C THR A 60 -1.70 -1.28 -7.94
N GLN A 61 -2.97 -1.47 -8.30
CA GLN A 61 -3.91 -2.21 -7.45
C GLN A 61 -3.45 -3.65 -7.24
N GLN A 62 -3.43 -4.08 -5.99
CA GLN A 62 -3.16 -5.45 -5.61
C GLN A 62 -4.48 -6.19 -5.42
N ARG A 63 -4.50 -7.48 -5.78
CA ARG A 63 -5.66 -8.33 -5.51
C ARG A 63 -5.64 -8.73 -4.05
N VAL A 64 -6.77 -8.54 -3.37
CA VAL A 64 -7.00 -8.97 -1.99
C VAL A 64 -8.30 -9.77 -1.98
N ASP A 65 -8.26 -10.96 -1.37
CA ASP A 65 -9.42 -11.85 -1.29
C ASP A 65 -10.20 -11.64 0.03
N THR A 66 -10.43 -10.37 0.38
CA THR A 66 -11.30 -9.94 1.50
C THR A 66 -11.82 -8.53 1.22
N ASN A 67 -12.98 -8.18 1.78
CA ASN A 67 -13.52 -6.81 1.78
C ASN A 67 -13.42 -6.14 3.15
N LYS A 68 -12.67 -6.75 4.08
CA LYS A 68 -12.43 -6.17 5.41
C LYS A 68 -11.57 -4.92 5.31
N TYR A 69 -11.75 -4.04 6.30
CA TYR A 69 -10.92 -2.86 6.43
C TYR A 69 -9.49 -3.26 6.77
N LEU A 70 -8.56 -2.81 5.97
CA LEU A 70 -7.13 -3.00 6.17
C LEU A 70 -6.57 -1.73 6.79
N LEU A 71 -5.93 -1.86 7.94
CA LEU A 71 -5.69 -0.74 8.86
C LEU A 71 -4.23 -0.32 8.90
N ASP A 72 -3.30 -1.26 8.78
CA ASP A 72 -1.88 -0.95 8.89
C ASP A 72 -1.03 -1.95 8.08
N VAL A 73 0.20 -1.53 7.77
CA VAL A 73 1.17 -2.28 6.97
C VAL A 73 2.56 -2.14 7.55
N GLU A 74 3.22 -3.27 7.77
CA GLU A 74 4.62 -3.29 8.18
C GLU A 74 5.43 -4.23 7.27
N TRP A 75 6.49 -3.70 6.66
CA TRP A 75 7.46 -4.51 5.93
C TRP A 75 8.45 -5.13 6.90
N ASN A 76 8.86 -6.36 6.64
CA ASN A 76 9.99 -6.92 7.36
C ASN A 76 11.28 -6.15 7.00
N PRO A 77 12.35 -6.23 7.83
CA PRO A 77 13.58 -5.48 7.58
C PRO A 77 14.29 -5.83 6.27
N MET A 78 14.05 -7.04 5.74
CA MET A 78 14.63 -7.51 4.48
C MET A 78 13.88 -6.98 3.25
N GLY A 79 12.64 -6.52 3.42
CA GLY A 79 11.80 -5.96 2.37
C GLY A 79 11.18 -6.99 1.41
N ASP A 80 11.35 -8.29 1.65
CA ASP A 80 10.77 -9.35 0.82
C ASP A 80 9.31 -9.65 1.18
N GLU A 81 8.87 -9.32 2.40
CA GLU A 81 7.49 -9.52 2.85
C GLU A 81 6.97 -8.32 3.64
N ALA A 82 5.64 -8.17 3.64
CA ALA A 82 4.94 -7.25 4.52
C ALA A 82 3.71 -7.91 5.14
N ILE A 83 3.42 -7.54 6.39
CA ILE A 83 2.19 -7.92 7.08
C ILE A 83 1.19 -6.78 6.95
N VAL A 84 -0.04 -7.12 6.61
CA VAL A 84 -1.19 -6.21 6.67
C VAL A 84 -2.15 -6.71 7.73
N VAL A 85 -2.55 -5.83 8.65
CA VAL A 85 -3.56 -6.11 9.67
C VAL A 85 -4.86 -5.40 9.34
N GLY A 86 -5.98 -5.96 9.79
CA GLY A 86 -7.29 -5.39 9.55
C GLY A 86 -8.29 -5.75 10.63
N GLU A 87 -9.52 -5.29 10.45
CA GLU A 87 -10.63 -5.59 11.35
C GLU A 87 -10.98 -7.09 11.37
N SER A 88 -11.80 -7.51 12.35
CA SER A 88 -12.29 -8.89 12.46
C SER A 88 -11.18 -9.95 12.53
N GLY A 89 -9.98 -9.57 13.01
CA GLY A 89 -8.82 -10.47 13.07
C GLY A 89 -8.15 -10.72 11.72
N THR A 90 -8.38 -9.85 10.72
CA THR A 90 -7.75 -9.96 9.40
C THR A 90 -6.23 -9.82 9.51
N LEU A 91 -5.51 -10.78 8.95
CA LEU A 91 -4.07 -10.77 8.82
C LEU A 91 -3.72 -11.28 7.42
N LEU A 92 -3.00 -10.48 6.63
CA LEU A 92 -2.57 -10.84 5.29
C LEU A 92 -1.04 -10.75 5.20
N LEU A 93 -0.45 -11.71 4.48
CA LEU A 93 0.94 -11.65 4.07
C LEU A 93 1.00 -11.13 2.64
N TYR A 94 1.69 -10.01 2.44
CA TYR A 94 2.10 -9.54 1.13
C TYR A 94 3.49 -10.11 0.82
N ALA A 95 3.55 -10.96 -0.20
CA ALA A 95 4.79 -11.44 -0.78
C ALA A 95 4.78 -11.13 -2.29
N PRO A 96 5.79 -10.43 -2.83
CA PRO A 96 5.93 -10.25 -4.27
C PRO A 96 5.93 -11.61 -4.95
N LYS A 97 5.24 -11.74 -6.09
CA LYS A 97 5.29 -12.97 -6.87
C LYS A 97 6.73 -13.24 -7.28
N VAL A 98 7.35 -14.25 -6.67
CA VAL A 98 8.60 -14.82 -7.19
C VAL A 98 8.22 -15.55 -8.47
N SER A 99 8.49 -14.96 -9.63
CA SER A 99 8.43 -15.71 -10.87
C SER A 99 9.43 -16.87 -10.76
N PRO A 100 9.01 -18.14 -10.96
CA PRO A 100 9.96 -19.24 -11.00
C PRO A 100 10.99 -18.90 -12.08
N GLN A 101 12.26 -18.78 -11.70
CA GLN A 101 13.33 -18.72 -12.68
C GLN A 101 13.33 -20.09 -13.37
N ASN A 102 13.02 -20.10 -14.67
CA ASN A 102 13.20 -21.28 -15.51
C ASN A 102 14.67 -21.70 -15.41
N ARG A 103 14.91 -22.87 -14.81
CA ARG A 103 16.18 -23.60 -14.95
C ARG A 103 16.20 -24.36 -16.26
#